data_AF-A0A429S4Q9-F1
#
_entry.id   AF-A0A429S4Q9-F1
#
_cell.length_a   1.000
_cell.length_b   1.000
_cell.length_c   1.000
_cell.angle_alpha   90.00
_cell.angle_beta   90.00
_cell.angle_gamma   90.00
#
_symmetry.space_group_name_H-M   'P 1'
#
loop_
_entity.id
_entity.type
_entity.pdbx_description
1 polymer ?
#
loop_
_entity_poly.entity_id
_entity_poly.type
_entity_poly.pdbx_seq_one_letter_code
_entity_poly.pdbx_strand_id
1 'polypeptide(L)'
;MERAEILKRVIAILTEVQEIRHAVEAGEDPEIPEAESQVVTELLNEMLPSIRVPADAAPKEVVRLVAVSLGPALQSMVAGFSLAFTSLAMAHDNGRTDLTSEDVLRTLALEVERGTYDDGAS
;
A
#
# COMPACT_ATOMS: atom_id res chain seq x y z
N MET A 1 -5.78 -12.70 -0.86
CA MET A 1 -6.03 -11.30 -1.19
C MET A 1 -5.72 -11.13 -2.66
N GLU A 2 -6.65 -10.57 -3.40
CA GLU A 2 -6.50 -10.31 -4.83
C GLU A 2 -5.65 -9.06 -5.06
N ARG A 3 -4.92 -8.99 -6.18
CA ARG A 3 -4.03 -7.86 -6.50
C ARG A 3 -4.75 -6.50 -6.45
N ALA A 4 -6.01 -6.46 -6.87
CA ALA A 4 -6.84 -5.27 -6.82
C ALA A 4 -7.12 -4.79 -5.37
N GLU A 5 -7.37 -5.71 -4.44
CA GLU A 5 -7.58 -5.39 -3.02
C GLU A 5 -6.32 -4.78 -2.40
N ILE A 6 -5.15 -5.34 -2.75
CA ILE A 6 -3.83 -4.85 -2.33
C ILE A 6 -3.63 -3.40 -2.80
N LEU A 7 -3.92 -3.13 -4.07
CA LEU A 7 -3.80 -1.79 -4.65
C LEU A 7 -4.75 -0.79 -3.97
N LYS A 8 -6.02 -1.17 -3.77
CA LYS A 8 -6.99 -0.34 -3.05
C LYS A 8 -6.51 0.02 -1.65
N ARG A 9 -5.92 -0.94 -0.92
CA ARG A 9 -5.41 -0.68 0.44
C ARG A 9 -4.18 0.24 0.43
N VAL A 10 -3.24 0.04 -0.49
CA VAL A 10 -2.09 0.94 -0.66
C VAL A 10 -2.56 2.38 -0.93
N ILE A 11 -3.53 2.55 -1.83
CA ILE A 11 -4.07 3.88 -2.17
C ILE A 11 -4.74 4.52 -0.96
N ALA A 12 -5.58 3.78 -0.23
CA ALA A 12 -6.26 4.29 0.97
C ALA A 12 -5.27 4.84 2.01
N ILE A 13 -4.14 4.16 2.20
CA ILE A 13 -3.12 4.60 3.16
C ILE A 13 -2.35 5.82 2.69
N LEU A 14 -2.02 5.90 1.40
CA LEU A 14 -1.38 7.10 0.86
C LEU A 14 -2.29 8.33 1.01
N THR A 15 -3.61 8.15 0.91
CA THR A 15 -4.59 9.19 1.21
C THR A 15 -4.62 9.55 2.69
N GLU A 16 -4.70 8.56 3.59
CA GLU A 16 -4.74 8.78 5.04
C GLU A 16 -3.48 9.49 5.56
N VAL A 17 -2.30 9.11 5.07
CA VAL A 17 -1.04 9.77 5.42
C VAL A 17 -1.00 11.22 4.90
N GLN A 18 -1.61 11.51 3.75
CA GLN A 18 -1.73 12.88 3.24
C GLN A 18 -2.66 13.74 4.12
N GLU A 19 -3.77 13.18 4.60
CA GLU A 19 -4.67 13.86 5.52
C GLU A 19 -3.96 14.20 6.84
N ILE A 20 -3.23 13.23 7.42
CA ILE A 20 -2.41 13.46 8.62
C ILE A 20 -1.42 14.59 8.38
N ARG A 21 -0.71 14.59 7.24
CA ARG A 21 0.25 15.66 6.91
C ARG A 21 -0.41 17.02 6.72
N HIS A 22 -1.57 17.08 6.08
CA HIS A 22 -2.31 18.33 5.91
C HIS A 22 -2.79 18.91 7.25
N ALA A 23 -3.26 18.07 8.18
CA ALA A 23 -3.63 18.50 9.53
C ALA A 23 -2.45 19.14 10.27
N VAL A 24 -1.25 18.57 10.12
CA VAL A 24 0.00 19.11 10.69
C VAL A 24 0.36 20.45 10.08
N GLU A 25 0.29 20.58 8.75
CA GLU A 25 0.54 21.85 8.06
C GLU A 25 -0.47 22.93 8.46
N ALA A 26 -1.70 22.54 8.82
CA ALA A 26 -2.74 23.42 9.31
C ALA A 26 -2.56 23.86 10.79
N GLY A 27 -1.53 23.35 11.48
CA GLY A 27 -1.23 23.68 12.88
C GLY A 27 -2.17 23.02 13.90
N GLU A 28 -2.89 21.97 13.48
CA GLU A 28 -3.42 20.99 14.41
C GLU A 28 -2.22 20.25 15.02
N ASP A 29 -2.27 19.86 16.30
CA ASP A 29 -1.17 19.18 17.01
C ASP A 29 -1.56 17.71 17.20
N PRO A 30 -1.25 16.80 16.24
CA PRO A 30 -1.45 15.39 16.44
C PRO A 30 -0.24 14.79 17.16
N GLU A 31 -0.43 13.65 17.81
CA GLU A 31 0.66 12.72 18.14
C GLU A 31 1.14 12.03 16.82
N ILE A 32 1.72 12.82 15.90
CA ILE A 32 1.98 12.46 14.49
C ILE A 32 2.88 11.22 14.31
N PRO A 33 4.01 11.08 15.02
CA PRO A 33 4.90 9.94 14.81
C PRO A 33 4.23 8.60 15.17
N GLU A 34 3.29 8.65 16.11
CA GLU A 34 2.52 7.47 16.54
C GLU A 34 1.43 7.14 15.52
N ALA A 35 0.75 8.15 14.98
CA ALA A 35 -0.27 7.97 13.94
C ALA A 35 0.31 7.40 12.63
N GLU A 36 1.40 7.96 12.09
CA GLU A 36 2.03 7.42 10.87
C GLU A 36 2.54 5.98 11.07
N SER A 37 3.14 5.69 12.22
CA SER A 37 3.61 4.34 12.58
C SER A 37 2.45 3.35 12.73
N GLN A 38 1.31 3.80 13.27
CA GLN A 38 0.11 2.97 13.43
C GLN A 38 -0.50 2.60 12.07
N VAL A 39 -0.66 3.56 11.16
CA VAL A 39 -1.20 3.30 9.81
C VAL A 39 -0.33 2.30 9.04
N VAL A 40 1.00 2.42 9.13
CA VAL A 40 1.93 1.46 8.51
C VAL A 40 1.81 0.07 9.16
N THR A 41 1.63 0.00 10.48
CA THR A 41 1.47 -1.27 11.19
C THR A 41 0.16 -1.97 10.82
N GLU A 42 -0.93 -1.21 10.70
CA GLU A 42 -2.22 -1.71 10.24
C GLU A 42 -2.15 -2.25 8.82
N LEU A 43 -1.47 -1.54 7.91
CA LEU A 43 -1.20 -2.05 6.55
C LEU A 43 -0.55 -3.42 6.59
N LEU A 44 0.54 -3.54 7.34
CA LEU A 44 1.32 -4.79 7.41
C LEU A 44 0.47 -5.92 7.96
N ASN A 45 -0.34 -5.67 8.99
CA ASN A 45 -1.20 -6.70 9.59
C ASN A 45 -2.33 -7.16 8.65
N GLU A 46 -2.85 -6.28 7.82
CA GLU A 46 -3.88 -6.64 6.83
C GLU A 46 -3.28 -7.37 5.62
N MET A 47 -2.13 -6.90 5.15
CA MET A 47 -1.50 -7.34 3.90
C MET A 47 -0.73 -8.65 4.04
N LEU A 48 -0.09 -8.87 5.18
CA LEU A 48 0.74 -10.04 5.40
C LEU A 48 -0.13 -11.25 5.75
N PRO A 49 0.14 -12.43 5.14
CA PRO A 49 -0.64 -13.62 5.43
C PRO A 49 -0.36 -14.13 6.85
N SER A 50 -1.38 -14.72 7.47
CA SER A 50 -1.18 -15.49 8.70
C SER A 50 -0.38 -16.76 8.41
N ILE A 51 0.76 -16.92 9.08
CA ILE A 51 1.67 -18.06 8.91
C ILE A 51 1.46 -19.04 10.06
N ARG A 52 0.94 -20.23 9.75
CA ARG A 52 0.77 -21.30 10.74
C ARG A 52 2.03 -22.16 10.80
N VAL A 53 2.75 -22.10 11.92
CA VAL A 53 3.98 -22.87 12.13
C VAL A 53 3.68 -24.15 12.92
N PRO A 54 4.04 -25.34 12.42
CA PRO A 54 3.94 -26.59 13.17
C PRO A 54 4.81 -26.56 14.44
N ALA A 55 4.33 -27.13 15.54
CA ALA A 55 5.04 -27.13 16.82
C ALA A 55 6.35 -27.93 16.79
N ASP A 56 6.47 -28.89 15.87
CA ASP A 56 7.63 -29.75 15.64
C ASP A 56 8.50 -29.29 14.46
N ALA A 57 8.21 -28.13 13.86
CA ALA A 57 8.96 -27.62 12.71
C ALA A 57 10.42 -27.34 13.07
N ALA A 58 11.35 -27.85 12.26
CA ALA A 58 12.75 -27.50 12.40
C ALA A 58 12.98 -26.03 12.01
N PRO A 59 13.99 -25.33 12.59
CA PRO A 59 14.24 -23.91 12.29
C PRO A 59 14.37 -23.59 10.79
N LYS A 60 14.98 -24.48 10.00
CA LYS A 60 15.10 -24.32 8.54
C LYS A 60 13.76 -24.37 7.81
N GLU A 61 12.81 -25.14 8.34
CA GLU A 61 11.46 -25.27 7.76
C GLU A 61 10.62 -24.03 8.07
N VAL A 62 10.77 -23.46 9.25
CA VAL A 62 10.16 -22.18 9.62
C VAL A 62 10.64 -21.06 8.68
N VAL A 63 11.96 -20.94 8.46
CA VAL A 63 12.52 -19.93 7.55
C VAL A 63 11.96 -20.09 6.13
N ARG A 64 11.91 -21.33 5.62
CA ARG A 64 11.35 -21.62 4.30
C ARG A 64 9.88 -21.26 4.22
N LEU A 65 9.10 -21.63 5.24
CA LEU A 65 7.67 -21.33 5.31
C LEU A 65 7.42 -19.82 5.29
N VAL A 66 8.18 -19.06 6.07
CA VAL A 66 8.09 -17.60 6.11
C VAL A 66 8.42 -16.98 4.75
N ALA A 67 9.55 -17.37 4.14
CA ALA A 67 9.96 -16.83 2.85
C ALA A 67 8.92 -17.09 1.74
N VAL A 68 8.36 -18.31 1.68
CA VAL A 68 7.35 -18.69 0.68
C VAL A 68 6.03 -17.97 0.92
N SER A 69 5.64 -17.77 2.18
CA SER A 69 4.36 -17.15 2.53
C SER A 69 4.39 -15.64 2.34
N LEU A 70 5.47 -14.98 2.76
CA LEU A 70 5.57 -13.52 2.71
C LEU A 70 5.91 -12.96 1.32
N GLY A 71 6.67 -13.71 0.51
CA GLY A 71 7.17 -13.25 -0.79
C GLY A 71 6.09 -12.62 -1.69
N PRO A 72 4.97 -13.34 -1.96
CA PRO A 72 3.90 -12.81 -2.82
C PRO A 72 3.23 -11.54 -2.28
N ALA A 73 3.02 -11.46 -0.97
CA ALA A 73 2.41 -10.29 -0.33
C ALA A 73 3.32 -9.07 -0.43
N LEU A 74 4.61 -9.24 -0.10
CA LEU A 74 5.62 -8.17 -0.20
C LEU A 74 5.79 -7.70 -1.65
N GLN A 75 5.85 -8.61 -2.62
CA GLN A 75 5.94 -8.26 -4.04
C GLN A 75 4.74 -7.44 -4.49
N SER A 76 3.54 -7.80 -4.05
CA SER A 76 2.30 -7.10 -4.40
C SER A 76 2.24 -5.71 -3.75
N MET A 77 2.67 -5.58 -2.50
CA MET A 77 2.81 -4.29 -1.83
C MET A 77 3.76 -3.36 -2.60
N VAL A 78 4.98 -3.84 -2.90
CA VAL A 78 5.98 -3.07 -3.63
C VAL A 78 5.46 -2.65 -5.01
N ALA A 79 4.76 -3.54 -5.71
CA ALA A 79 4.15 -3.22 -7.00
C ALA A 79 3.09 -2.11 -6.88
N GLY A 80 2.26 -2.15 -5.83
CA GLY A 80 1.25 -1.13 -5.60
C GLY A 80 1.83 0.23 -5.25
N PHE A 81 2.81 0.27 -4.35
CA PHE A 81 3.53 1.52 -4.03
C PHE A 81 4.27 2.07 -5.24
N SER A 82 4.90 1.21 -6.06
CA SER A 82 5.59 1.64 -7.28
C SER A 82 4.61 2.25 -8.27
N LEU A 83 3.44 1.64 -8.47
CA LEU A 83 2.40 2.18 -9.36
C LEU A 83 1.92 3.55 -8.88
N ALA A 84 1.55 3.66 -7.60
CA ALA A 84 1.10 4.93 -7.04
C ALA A 84 2.17 6.02 -7.18
N PHE A 85 3.42 5.72 -6.79
CA PHE A 85 4.53 6.65 -6.91
C PHE A 85 4.77 7.10 -8.36
N THR A 86 4.80 6.17 -9.32
CA THR A 86 5.00 6.50 -10.74
C THR A 86 3.85 7.37 -11.28
N SER A 87 2.60 7.09 -10.90
CA SER A 87 1.46 7.92 -11.29
C SER A 87 1.57 9.35 -10.77
N LEU A 88 1.99 9.54 -9.52
CA LEU A 88 2.25 10.88 -8.97
C LEU A 88 3.41 11.59 -9.69
N ALA A 89 4.52 10.88 -9.90
CA ALA A 89 5.68 11.43 -10.61
C ALA A 89 5.32 11.86 -12.04
N MET A 90 4.55 11.05 -12.77
CA MET A 90 4.08 11.37 -14.11
C MET A 90 3.16 12.61 -14.13
N ALA A 91 2.27 12.77 -13.15
CA ALA A 91 1.43 13.97 -13.07
C ALA A 91 2.31 15.22 -12.87
N HIS A 92 3.26 15.16 -11.95
CA HIS A 92 4.21 16.23 -11.69
C HIS A 92 5.08 16.58 -12.91
N ASP A 93 5.69 15.57 -13.55
CA ASP A 93 6.62 15.74 -14.67
C ASP A 93 5.95 16.29 -15.93
N ASN A 94 4.66 16.00 -16.12
CA ASN A 94 3.85 16.58 -17.21
C ASN A 94 3.40 18.02 -16.92
N GLY A 95 3.83 18.61 -15.80
CA GLY A 95 3.45 19.97 -15.41
C GLY A 95 1.96 20.11 -15.08
N ARG A 96 1.29 19.02 -14.71
CA ARG A 96 -0.13 19.00 -14.29
C ARG A 96 -0.28 19.55 -12.87
N THR A 97 0.08 20.81 -12.68
CA THR A 97 -0.04 21.50 -11.40
C THR A 97 -1.50 21.85 -11.04
N ASP A 98 -2.44 21.60 -11.97
CA ASP A 98 -3.88 21.67 -11.75
C ASP A 98 -4.43 20.49 -10.92
N LEU A 99 -3.66 19.40 -10.78
CA LEU A 99 -4.06 18.21 -10.05
C LEU A 99 -3.35 18.13 -8.70
N THR A 100 -4.11 17.80 -7.66
CA THR A 100 -3.53 17.44 -6.36
C THR A 100 -3.10 15.97 -6.37
N SER A 101 -2.23 15.61 -5.43
CA SER A 101 -1.88 14.19 -5.20
C SER A 101 -3.10 13.34 -4.85
N GLU A 102 -4.10 13.92 -4.17
CA GLU A 102 -5.36 13.26 -3.84
C GLU A 102 -6.17 12.95 -5.12
N ASP A 103 -6.23 13.88 -6.08
CA ASP A 103 -6.92 13.67 -7.36
C ASP A 103 -6.28 12.52 -8.17
N VAL A 104 -4.95 12.42 -8.13
CA VAL A 104 -4.20 11.34 -8.78
C VAL A 104 -4.50 10.00 -8.10
N LEU A 105 -4.42 9.94 -6.77
CA LEU A 105 -4.72 8.72 -6.00
C LEU A 105 -6.17 8.26 -6.16
N ARG A 106 -7.13 9.20 -6.18
CA ARG A 106 -8.55 8.93 -6.44
C ARG A 106 -8.77 8.36 -7.83
N THR A 107 -8.11 8.92 -8.84
CA THR A 107 -8.17 8.39 -10.21
C THR A 107 -7.64 6.97 -10.27
N LEU A 108 -6.50 6.71 -9.62
CA LEU A 108 -5.91 5.38 -9.55
C LEU A 108 -6.84 4.37 -8.86
N ALA A 109 -7.50 4.76 -7.76
CA ALA A 109 -8.47 3.90 -7.08
C ALA A 109 -9.65 3.52 -8.00
N LEU A 110 -10.16 4.49 -8.76
CA LEU A 110 -11.25 4.27 -9.72
C LEU A 110 -10.82 3.36 -10.87
N GLU A 111 -9.58 3.46 -11.35
CA GLU A 111 -9.04 2.56 -12.37
C GLU A 111 -8.85 1.14 -11.86
N VAL A 112 -8.39 0.97 -10.61
CA VAL A 112 -8.32 -0.34 -9.95
C VAL A 112 -9.72 -0.96 -9.78
N GLU A 113 -10.72 -0.16 -9.38
CA GLU A 113 -12.11 -0.63 -9.27
C GLU A 113 -12.70 -1.08 -10.61
N ARG A 114 -12.29 -0.44 -11.70
CA ARG A 114 -12.72 -0.78 -13.07
C ARG A 114 -12.04 -2.02 -13.65
N GLY A 115 -11.11 -2.63 -12.91
CA GLY A 115 -10.36 -3.79 -13.38
C GLY A 115 -9.25 -3.45 -14.38
N THR A 116 -8.91 -2.16 -14.55
CA THR A 116 -7.85 -1.73 -15.50
C THR A 116 -6.49 -2.39 -15.21
N TYR A 117 -6.27 -2.85 -13.97
CA TYR A 117 -5.04 -3.50 -13.53
C TYR A 117 -5.18 -5.02 -13.28
N ASP A 118 -6.34 -5.58 -13.63
CA ASP A 118 -6.67 -7.00 -13.48
C ASP A 118 -6.25 -7.83 -14.71
N ASP A 119 -5.99 -7.16 -15.85
CA ASP A 119 -5.55 -7.73 -17.13
C ASP A 119 -4.06 -8.16 -17.15
N GLY A 120 -3.67 -9.02 -16.19
CA GLY A 120 -2.37 -9.70 -16.16
C GLY A 120 -2.43 -11.22 -16.25
N ALA A 121 -3.63 -11.80 -16.35
CA ALA A 121 -3.85 -13.24 -16.49
C ALA A 121 -4.53 -13.55 -17.83
N SER A 122 -3.75 -13.57 -18.90
CA SER A 122 -4.09 -14.26 -20.15
C SER A 122 -2.82 -14.86 -20.74
#